data_AF-A0A941CLD3-F1
#
_entry.id   AF-A0A941CLD3-F1
#
_cell.length_a   1.000
_cell.length_b   1.000
_cell.length_c   1.000
_cell.angle_alpha   90.00
_cell.angle_beta   90.00
_cell.angle_gamma   90.00
#
_symmetry.space_group_name_H-M   'P 1'
#
loop_
_entity.id
_entity.type
_entity.pdbx_description
1 polymer ?
#
loop_
_entity_poly.entity_id
_entity_poly.type
_entity_poly.pdbx_seq_one_letter_code
_entity_poly.pdbx_strand_id
1 'polypeptide(L)'
;MTEIITYQEIVEGDEVTKYKLNKNNGTILIDLEKLLNATVTECEWLGEDKSYLELMYYEWDSTEHFAIVSKDGDLVKKGIKEIHHYIPEVELFVVMFTGFGLGENDSAYYSVANDDWKMSVINRYGDYILEPIFNKIQHFDDEELFYVDGSVYNFKGEFIKKEE
;
A
#
# COMPACT_ATOMS: atom_id res chain seq x y z
N MET A 1 -9.23 8.27 -23.87
CA MET A 1 -8.80 8.62 -22.50
C MET A 1 -9.58 7.71 -21.59
N THR A 2 -8.90 6.95 -20.72
CA THR A 2 -9.60 6.20 -19.66
C THR A 2 -10.24 7.23 -18.75
N GLU A 3 -11.57 7.21 -18.65
CA GLU A 3 -12.30 8.10 -17.76
C GLU A 3 -12.60 7.34 -16.48
N ILE A 4 -11.94 7.73 -15.40
CA ILE A 4 -12.22 7.18 -14.08
C ILE A 4 -13.53 7.82 -13.60
N ILE A 5 -14.64 7.17 -13.89
CA ILE A 5 -15.96 7.55 -13.35
C ILE A 5 -16.13 6.80 -12.02
N THR A 6 -15.57 7.38 -10.96
CA THR A 6 -15.76 6.86 -9.60
C THR A 6 -17.25 6.84 -9.26
N TYR A 7 -17.78 5.65 -8.96
CA TYR A 7 -19.05 5.51 -8.24
C TYR A 7 -18.71 4.91 -6.88
N GLN A 8 -18.78 5.73 -5.83
CA GLN A 8 -18.74 5.27 -4.45
C GLN A 8 -20.18 5.02 -4.01
N GLU A 9 -20.47 3.81 -3.58
CA GLU A 9 -21.71 3.48 -2.89
C GLU A 9 -21.44 3.56 -1.39
N ILE A 10 -21.95 4.62 -0.75
CA ILE A 10 -21.88 4.81 0.70
C ILE A 10 -23.06 4.09 1.34
N VAL A 11 -22.80 3.11 2.20
CA VAL A 11 -23.82 2.41 2.99
C VAL A 11 -23.64 2.79 4.47
N GLU A 12 -24.75 3.04 5.18
CA GLU A 12 -24.77 3.37 6.62
C GLU A 12 -23.65 4.29 7.13
N GLY A 13 -23.72 5.57 6.74
CA GLY A 13 -22.91 6.63 7.36
C GLY A 13 -21.65 6.94 6.58
N ASP A 14 -20.75 5.95 6.39
CA ASP A 14 -19.40 6.18 5.86
C ASP A 14 -18.79 4.96 5.13
N GLU A 15 -19.49 3.83 4.93
CA GLU A 15 -18.87 2.62 4.34
C GLU A 15 -18.81 2.66 2.81
N VAL A 16 -17.62 2.48 2.21
CA VAL A 16 -17.41 2.50 0.75
C VAL A 16 -17.33 1.07 0.20
N THR A 17 -18.37 0.62 -0.51
CA THR A 17 -18.49 -0.81 -0.86
C THR A 17 -18.03 -1.18 -2.28
N LYS A 18 -18.13 -0.27 -3.25
CA LYS A 18 -17.85 -0.57 -4.67
C LYS A 18 -17.10 0.55 -5.36
N TYR A 19 -16.28 0.17 -6.35
CA TYR A 19 -15.58 1.05 -7.26
C TYR A 19 -15.90 0.69 -8.71
N LYS A 20 -16.20 1.69 -9.55
CA LYS A 20 -16.48 1.49 -10.98
C LYS A 20 -15.42 2.23 -11.80
N LEU A 21 -14.85 1.56 -12.78
CA LEU A 21 -13.86 2.12 -13.69
C LEU A 21 -14.35 1.98 -15.13
N ASN A 22 -14.42 3.09 -15.86
CA ASN A 22 -14.81 3.06 -17.27
C ASN A 22 -13.56 3.06 -18.17
N LYS A 23 -13.27 1.92 -18.79
CA LYS A 23 -12.19 1.79 -19.78
C LYS A 23 -12.74 1.98 -21.18
N ASN A 24 -11.87 2.34 -22.12
CA ASN A 24 -12.25 2.50 -23.53
C ASN A 24 -12.83 1.20 -24.16
N ASN A 25 -12.65 0.03 -23.52
CA ASN A 25 -13.12 -1.27 -23.96
C ASN A 25 -14.24 -1.87 -23.08
N GLY A 26 -14.78 -1.11 -22.13
CA GLY A 26 -15.85 -1.58 -21.25
C GLY A 26 -15.70 -1.05 -19.82
N THR A 27 -16.65 -1.41 -18.97
CA THR A 27 -16.64 -1.03 -17.56
C THR A 27 -16.12 -2.18 -16.70
N ILE A 28 -15.20 -1.87 -15.77
CA ILE A 28 -14.84 -2.76 -14.66
C ILE A 28 -15.60 -2.29 -13.42
N LEU A 29 -16.26 -3.23 -12.74
CA LEU A 29 -16.81 -3.02 -11.40
C LEU A 29 -15.95 -3.83 -10.44
N ILE A 30 -15.36 -3.16 -9.46
CA ILE A 30 -14.55 -3.74 -8.40
C ILE A 30 -15.37 -3.66 -7.12
N ASP A 31 -15.66 -4.81 -6.53
CA ASP A 31 -16.32 -4.93 -5.23
C ASP A 31 -15.21 -4.97 -4.17
N LEU A 32 -15.02 -3.85 -3.46
CA LEU A 32 -13.84 -3.64 -2.61
C LEU A 32 -13.89 -4.50 -1.35
N GLU A 33 -15.07 -4.62 -0.75
CA GLU A 33 -15.27 -5.47 0.43
C GLU A 33 -15.11 -6.95 0.08
N LYS A 34 -15.63 -7.37 -1.08
CA LYS A 34 -15.41 -8.74 -1.55
C LYS A 34 -13.94 -9.01 -1.88
N LEU A 35 -13.23 -8.01 -2.41
CA LEU A 35 -11.81 -8.12 -2.72
C LEU A 35 -10.97 -8.30 -1.45
N LEU A 36 -11.25 -7.53 -0.41
CA LEU A 36 -10.50 -7.58 0.86
C LEU A 36 -11.03 -8.62 1.85
N ASN A 37 -12.26 -9.10 1.66
CA ASN A 37 -13.03 -9.85 2.65
C ASN A 37 -13.09 -9.11 4.00
N ALA A 38 -13.34 -7.80 3.95
CA ALA A 38 -13.35 -6.88 5.08
C ALA A 38 -14.23 -5.66 4.80
N THR A 39 -14.63 -4.94 5.84
CA THR A 39 -15.42 -3.70 5.71
C THR A 39 -14.48 -2.57 5.30
N VAL A 40 -14.79 -1.91 4.18
CA VAL A 40 -14.02 -0.78 3.64
C VAL A 40 -14.73 0.52 4.01
N THR A 41 -13.98 1.45 4.59
CA THR A 41 -14.54 2.72 5.07
C THR A 41 -14.11 3.90 4.22
N GLU A 42 -12.88 3.90 3.71
CA GLU A 42 -12.38 5.01 2.92
C GLU A 42 -11.57 4.52 1.73
N CYS A 43 -11.56 5.33 0.68
CA CYS A 43 -10.66 5.12 -0.44
C CYS A 43 -10.16 6.42 -1.05
N GLU A 44 -8.89 6.48 -1.40
CA GLU A 44 -8.25 7.63 -2.02
C GLU A 44 -7.35 7.21 -3.18
N TRP A 45 -7.35 7.99 -4.26
CA TRP A 45 -6.43 7.76 -5.36
C TRP A 45 -5.05 8.33 -5.02
N LEU A 46 -4.03 7.50 -5.15
CA LEU A 46 -2.64 7.89 -4.97
C LEU A 46 -2.08 8.51 -6.26
N GLY A 47 -1.36 9.63 -6.08
CA GLY A 47 -0.67 10.34 -7.15
C GLY A 47 -1.60 11.08 -8.12
N GLU A 48 -1.02 12.00 -8.90
CA GLU A 48 -1.75 12.72 -9.95
C GLU A 48 -2.20 11.80 -11.10
N ASP A 49 -1.47 10.71 -11.32
CA ASP A 49 -1.73 9.73 -12.37
C ASP A 49 -2.88 8.77 -12.03
N LYS A 50 -3.29 8.72 -10.75
CA LYS A 50 -4.37 7.88 -10.22
C LYS A 50 -4.19 6.42 -10.64
N SER A 51 -2.96 5.91 -10.54
CA SER A 51 -2.67 4.52 -10.91
C SER A 51 -3.00 3.51 -9.82
N TYR A 52 -3.11 3.95 -8.57
CA TYR A 52 -3.37 3.09 -7.42
C TYR A 52 -4.38 3.71 -6.47
N LEU A 53 -5.23 2.88 -5.89
CA LEU A 53 -6.22 3.23 -4.90
C LEU A 53 -5.72 2.74 -3.54
N GLU A 54 -5.60 3.66 -2.59
CA GLU A 54 -5.48 3.37 -1.18
C GLU A 54 -6.87 3.07 -0.61
N LEU A 55 -6.98 2.02 0.19
CA LEU A 55 -8.21 1.59 0.86
C LEU A 55 -7.97 1.51 2.35
N MET A 56 -8.80 2.16 3.15
CA MET A 56 -8.90 1.93 4.60
C MET A 56 -9.96 0.88 4.87
N TYR A 57 -9.63 -0.11 5.72
CA TYR A 57 -10.54 -1.18 6.07
C TYR A 57 -10.35 -1.67 7.51
N TYR A 58 -11.39 -2.27 8.08
CA TYR A 58 -11.35 -2.90 9.40
C TYR A 58 -11.41 -4.41 9.30
N GLU A 59 -10.54 -5.10 10.05
CA GLU A 59 -10.67 -6.54 10.31
C GLU A 59 -11.54 -6.80 11.55
N TRP A 60 -11.80 -8.08 11.85
CA TRP A 60 -12.77 -8.55 12.85
C TRP A 60 -12.60 -7.99 14.27
N ASP A 61 -11.40 -7.55 14.62
CA ASP A 61 -11.05 -6.98 15.92
C ASP A 61 -11.07 -5.44 15.94
N SER A 62 -11.66 -4.83 14.90
CA SER A 62 -11.64 -3.37 14.69
C SER A 62 -10.23 -2.80 14.52
N THR A 63 -9.24 -3.64 14.18
CA THR A 63 -7.94 -3.15 13.76
C THR A 63 -8.05 -2.51 12.38
N GLU A 64 -7.66 -1.24 12.33
CA GLU A 64 -7.59 -0.44 11.11
C GLU A 64 -6.35 -0.79 10.31
N HIS A 65 -6.56 -1.05 9.03
CA HIS A 65 -5.52 -1.38 8.07
C HIS A 65 -5.75 -0.66 6.75
N PHE A 66 -4.68 -0.61 5.97
CA PHE A 66 -4.65 -0.12 4.61
C PHE A 66 -4.36 -1.24 3.62
N ALA A 67 -4.94 -1.10 2.43
CA ALA A 67 -4.62 -1.89 1.27
C ALA A 67 -4.36 -1.00 0.06
N ILE A 68 -3.54 -1.50 -0.87
CA ILE A 68 -3.24 -0.87 -2.15
C ILE A 68 -3.88 -1.74 -3.23
N VAL A 69 -4.69 -1.14 -4.08
CA VAL A 69 -5.31 -1.78 -5.23
C VAL A 69 -4.91 -1.04 -6.51
N SER A 70 -4.53 -1.78 -7.55
CA SER A 70 -4.21 -1.17 -8.84
C SER A 70 -5.46 -0.55 -9.45
N LYS A 71 -5.30 0.42 -10.36
CA LYS A 71 -6.41 0.96 -11.16
C LYS A 71 -7.20 -0.11 -11.93
N ASP A 72 -6.62 -1.28 -12.12
CA ASP A 72 -7.23 -2.39 -12.84
C ASP A 72 -8.02 -3.34 -11.91
N GLY A 73 -7.94 -3.14 -10.60
CA GLY A 73 -8.66 -3.91 -9.57
C GLY A 73 -7.86 -5.06 -8.98
N ASP A 74 -6.56 -5.11 -9.21
CA ASP A 74 -5.68 -6.11 -8.62
C ASP A 74 -5.23 -5.67 -7.22
N LEU A 75 -5.36 -6.55 -6.23
CA LEU A 75 -4.83 -6.30 -4.90
C LEU A 75 -3.29 -6.34 -4.95
N VAL A 76 -2.64 -5.21 -4.67
CA VAL A 76 -1.17 -5.10 -4.62
C VAL A 76 -0.66 -5.58 -3.27
N LYS A 77 -1.21 -5.04 -2.18
CA LYS A 77 -0.84 -5.41 -0.81
C LYS A 77 -1.97 -5.04 0.15
N LYS A 78 -2.15 -5.80 1.23
CA LYS A 78 -3.05 -5.50 2.36
C LYS A 78 -2.30 -5.64 3.69
N GLY A 79 -2.96 -5.29 4.80
CA GLY A 79 -2.37 -5.36 6.14
C GLY A 79 -1.38 -4.22 6.43
N ILE A 80 -1.38 -3.17 5.61
CA ILE A 80 -0.49 -2.03 5.81
C ILE A 80 -1.02 -1.21 6.99
N LYS A 81 -0.14 -0.72 7.85
CA LYS A 81 -0.50 0.22 8.92
C LYS A 81 -0.61 1.65 8.42
N GLU A 82 0.30 2.03 7.53
CA GLU A 82 0.35 3.35 6.90
C GLU A 82 1.09 3.27 5.56
N ILE A 83 0.59 3.99 4.55
CA ILE A 83 1.31 4.24 3.30
C ILE A 83 1.98 5.61 3.44
N HIS A 84 3.27 5.64 3.74
CA HIS A 84 3.97 6.91 3.96
C HIS A 84 4.19 7.69 2.67
N HIS A 85 4.45 6.98 1.58
CA HIS A 85 4.79 7.62 0.32
C HIS A 85 4.55 6.69 -0.86
N TYR A 86 4.09 7.25 -1.97
CA TYR A 86 4.02 6.61 -3.28
C TYR A 86 4.87 7.42 -4.26
N ILE A 87 5.80 6.76 -4.94
CA ILE A 87 6.72 7.35 -5.92
C ILE A 87 6.22 6.96 -7.32
N PRO A 88 5.46 7.83 -8.02
CA PRO A 88 4.77 7.43 -9.25
C PRO A 88 5.70 7.07 -10.40
N GLU A 89 6.87 7.70 -10.49
CA GLU A 89 7.82 7.54 -11.59
C GLU A 89 8.36 6.11 -11.71
N VAL A 90 8.44 5.42 -10.57
CA VAL A 90 8.98 4.07 -10.45
C VAL A 90 8.01 3.07 -9.80
N GLU A 91 6.78 3.52 -9.53
CA GLU A 91 5.69 2.73 -8.94
C GLU A 91 6.13 1.99 -7.65
N LEU A 92 6.80 2.72 -6.76
CA LEU A 92 7.26 2.22 -5.46
C LEU A 92 6.44 2.81 -4.32
N PHE A 93 6.25 2.01 -3.27
CA PHE A 93 5.55 2.42 -2.06
C PHE A 93 6.46 2.26 -0.85
N VAL A 94 6.56 3.32 -0.05
CA VAL A 94 7.15 3.26 1.29
C VAL A 94 6.00 3.00 2.27
N VAL A 95 6.02 1.84 2.90
CA VAL A 95 4.90 1.33 3.71
C VAL A 95 5.37 0.94 5.11
N MET A 96 4.46 1.10 6.07
CA MET A 96 4.62 0.66 7.45
C MET A 96 3.70 -0.54 7.71
N PHE A 97 4.19 -1.54 8.44
CA PHE A 97 3.42 -2.68 8.93
C PHE A 97 3.51 -2.75 10.45
N THR A 98 2.44 -3.19 11.11
CA THR A 98 2.51 -3.72 12.49
C THR A 98 2.61 -5.25 12.45
N GLY A 99 2.85 -5.90 13.61
CA GLY A 99 2.92 -7.37 13.69
C GLY A 99 1.76 -8.11 13.00
N PHE A 100 0.54 -7.57 13.05
CA PHE A 100 -0.64 -8.12 12.35
C PHE A 100 -0.54 -8.05 10.82
N GLY A 101 0.05 -6.98 10.30
CA GLY A 101 0.21 -6.73 8.87
C GLY A 101 1.21 -7.64 8.15
N LEU A 102 1.93 -8.47 8.91
CA LEU A 102 3.01 -9.33 8.42
C LEU A 102 2.56 -10.80 8.21
N GLY A 103 1.29 -11.17 8.42
CA GLY A 103 0.77 -12.53 8.16
C GLY A 103 -0.16 -12.58 6.93
N GLU A 104 -0.03 -13.49 5.95
CA GLU A 104 -0.15 -14.95 6.09
C GLU A 104 1.02 -15.81 5.54
N ASN A 105 2.07 -15.24 4.94
CA ASN A 105 3.22 -16.01 4.39
C ASN A 105 4.62 -15.44 4.73
N ASP A 106 4.74 -14.34 5.46
CA ASP A 106 6.05 -13.72 5.74
C ASP A 106 6.69 -14.30 7.02
N SER A 107 7.22 -15.52 6.88
CA SER A 107 7.83 -16.36 7.91
C SER A 107 9.00 -15.77 8.72
N ALA A 108 9.41 -14.52 8.48
CA ALA A 108 10.60 -13.92 9.07
C ALA A 108 10.35 -13.14 10.38
N TYR A 109 9.10 -12.81 10.75
CA TYR A 109 8.83 -11.79 11.78
C TYR A 109 8.07 -12.25 13.03
N TYR A 110 8.20 -13.53 13.41
CA TYR A 110 7.62 -14.07 14.67
C TYR A 110 8.02 -13.32 15.95
N SER A 111 8.93 -12.35 15.89
CA SER A 111 9.42 -11.56 17.03
C SER A 111 8.90 -10.13 17.13
N VAL A 112 8.14 -9.63 16.15
CA VAL A 112 7.61 -8.25 16.19
C VAL A 112 6.32 -8.27 17.02
N ALA A 113 6.27 -7.51 18.11
CA ALA A 113 5.06 -7.40 18.89
C ALA A 113 3.95 -6.70 18.08
N ASN A 114 2.69 -6.92 18.43
CA ASN A 114 1.56 -6.34 17.70
C ASN A 114 1.60 -4.79 17.67
N ASP A 115 2.13 -4.17 18.72
CA ASP A 115 2.28 -2.71 18.83
C ASP A 115 3.60 -2.21 18.21
N ASP A 116 4.51 -3.11 17.86
CA ASP A 116 5.73 -2.76 17.15
C ASP A 116 5.43 -2.64 15.65
N TRP A 117 6.18 -1.75 15.00
CA TRP A 117 6.08 -1.51 13.58
C TRP A 117 7.42 -1.64 12.88
N LYS A 118 7.35 -1.90 11.57
CA LYS A 118 8.48 -1.98 10.67
C LYS A 118 8.13 -1.34 9.33
N MET A 119 9.12 -0.75 8.69
CA MET A 119 9.00 -0.13 7.38
C MET A 119 9.64 -0.97 6.29
N SER A 120 9.07 -0.85 5.10
CA SER A 120 9.44 -1.59 3.90
C SER A 120 9.28 -0.70 2.68
N VAL A 121 9.94 -1.09 1.59
CA VAL A 121 9.63 -0.57 0.24
C VAL A 121 9.10 -1.73 -0.58
N ILE A 122 7.94 -1.55 -1.19
CA ILE A 122 7.34 -2.54 -2.09
C ILE A 122 7.19 -1.96 -3.50
N ASN A 123 7.22 -2.84 -4.50
CA ASN A 123 6.93 -2.48 -5.88
C ASN A 123 5.43 -2.58 -6.19
N ARG A 124 5.06 -2.23 -7.42
CA ARG A 124 3.68 -2.35 -7.95
C ARG A 124 3.02 -3.71 -7.91
N TYR A 125 3.79 -4.78 -7.70
CA TYR A 125 3.30 -6.15 -7.60
C TYR A 125 3.16 -6.60 -6.14
N GLY A 126 3.56 -5.75 -5.18
CA GLY A 126 3.58 -6.08 -3.76
C GLY A 126 4.86 -6.81 -3.31
N ASP A 127 5.84 -6.98 -4.19
CA ASP A 127 7.13 -7.59 -3.84
C ASP A 127 7.99 -6.61 -3.06
N TYR A 128 8.75 -7.13 -2.10
CA TYR A 128 9.71 -6.35 -1.32
C TYR A 128 10.91 -5.92 -2.17
N ILE A 129 11.12 -4.61 -2.24
CA ILE A 129 12.40 -3.98 -2.65
C ILE A 129 13.30 -3.84 -1.43
N LEU A 130 12.73 -3.42 -0.32
CA LEU A 130 13.35 -3.43 1.00
C LEU A 130 12.43 -4.16 1.96
N GLU A 131 12.93 -5.24 2.55
CA GLU A 131 12.21 -6.08 3.53
C GLU A 131 11.70 -5.26 4.73
N PRO A 132 10.61 -5.67 5.40
CA PRO A 132 10.05 -4.99 6.57
C PRO A 132 10.88 -5.21 7.85
N ILE A 133 12.19 -4.98 7.81
CA ILE A 133 13.11 -5.05 8.96
C ILE A 133 13.45 -3.67 9.54
N PHE A 134 13.12 -2.59 8.83
CA PHE A 134 13.66 -1.27 9.14
C PHE A 134 12.78 -0.49 10.09
N ASN A 135 13.41 0.30 10.97
CA ASN A 135 12.67 1.20 11.85
C ASN A 135 12.43 2.56 11.21
N LYS A 136 13.13 2.91 10.14
CA LYS A 136 12.90 4.18 9.44
C LYS A 136 13.39 4.10 8.01
N ILE A 137 12.56 4.53 7.08
CA ILE A 137 12.94 4.74 5.68
C ILE A 137 12.61 6.18 5.33
N GLN A 138 13.59 6.90 4.78
CA GLN A 138 13.39 8.24 4.23
C GLN A 138 13.67 8.23 2.74
N HIS A 139 12.83 8.94 2.01
CA HIS A 139 12.94 9.22 0.58
C HIS A 139 12.92 10.75 0.41
N PHE A 140 13.75 11.26 -0.50
CA PHE A 140 13.75 12.66 -0.91
C PHE A 140 13.55 12.71 -2.41
N ASP A 141 12.55 13.46 -2.88
CA ASP A 141 12.09 13.43 -4.27
C ASP A 141 13.17 13.81 -5.30
N ASP A 142 14.24 14.49 -4.88
CA ASP A 142 15.39 14.86 -5.70
C ASP A 142 16.47 13.78 -5.80
N GLU A 143 16.30 12.64 -5.13
CA GLU A 143 17.26 11.55 -5.08
C GLU A 143 16.61 10.18 -5.31
N GLU A 144 17.16 9.39 -6.24
CA GLU A 144 16.71 8.01 -6.50
C GLU A 144 17.21 7.01 -5.43
N LEU A 145 17.10 7.39 -4.15
CA LEU A 145 17.71 6.72 -3.01
C LEU A 145 16.76 6.58 -1.81
N PHE A 146 17.03 5.56 -1.00
CA PHE A 146 16.43 5.36 0.31
C PHE A 146 17.48 5.48 1.40
N TYR A 147 17.19 6.28 2.42
CA TYR A 147 18.00 6.43 3.62
C TYR A 147 17.38 5.63 4.76
N VAL A 148 18.12 4.64 5.25
CA VAL A 148 17.59 3.57 6.09
C VAL A 148 18.61 3.23 7.17
N ASP A 149 18.29 3.57 8.43
CA ASP A 149 19.11 3.24 9.61
C ASP A 149 20.63 3.50 9.43
N GLY A 150 20.98 4.66 8.84
CA GLY A 150 22.37 5.05 8.57
C GLY A 150 23.01 4.37 7.35
N SER A 151 22.21 3.75 6.49
CA SER A 151 22.63 3.16 5.22
C SER A 151 21.83 3.74 4.07
N VAL A 152 22.40 3.69 2.87
CA VAL A 152 21.78 4.20 1.64
C VAL A 152 21.57 3.04 0.68
N TYR A 153 20.37 2.94 0.13
CA TYR A 153 19.96 1.96 -0.87
C TYR A 153 19.44 2.67 -2.12
N ASN A 154 19.54 2.04 -3.29
CA ASN A 154 18.86 2.54 -4.48
C ASN A 154 17.44 1.94 -4.61
N PHE A 155 16.71 2.36 -5.64
CA PHE A 155 15.34 1.87 -5.94
C PHE A 155 15.23 0.40 -6.32
N LYS A 156 16.35 -0.31 -6.48
CA LYS A 156 16.38 -1.78 -6.64
C LYS A 156 16.59 -2.51 -5.31
N GLY A 157 16.72 -1.78 -4.20
CA GLY A 157 17.04 -2.35 -2.90
C GLY A 157 18.52 -2.70 -2.75
N GLU A 158 19.39 -2.23 -3.65
CA GLU A 158 20.82 -2.52 -3.59
C GLU A 158 21.50 -1.54 -2.63
N PHE A 159 22.29 -2.07 -1.70
CA PHE A 159 23.10 -1.26 -0.79
C PHE A 159 24.14 -0.45 -1.57
N ILE A 160 24.24 0.85 -1.27
CA ILE A 160 25.17 1.79 -1.88
C ILE A 160 26.32 2.11 -0.92
N LYS A 161 25.99 2.63 0.27
CA LYS A 161 26.99 3.06 1.28
C LYS A 161 26.37 3.12 2.68
N LYS A 162 27.22 3.22 3.71
CA LYS A 162 26.82 3.75 5.01
C LYS A 162 26.98 5.28 5.02
N GLU A 163 26.08 5.95 5.72
CA GLU A 163 26.28 7.35 6.13
C GLU A 163 26.96 7.36 7.50
N GLU A 164 28.02 8.17 7.63
CA GLU A 164 28.78 8.36 8.87
C GLU A 164 28.16 9.43 9.77
#